data_AF-A0A1I9YQR4-F1
#
_entry.id   AF-A0A1I9YQR4-F1
#
_cell.length_a   1.000
_cell.length_b   1.000
_cell.length_c   1.000
_cell.angle_alpha   90.00
_cell.angle_beta   90.00
_cell.angle_gamma   90.00
#
_symmetry.space_group_name_H-M   'P 1'
#
loop_
_entity.id
_entity.type
_entity.pdbx_description
1 polymer ?
#
loop_
_entity_poly.entity_id
_entity_poly.type
_entity_poly.pdbx_seq_one_letter_code
_entity_poly.pdbx_strand_id
1 'polypeptide(L)'
;MRIRHFATWALLALLWSAAAAADDNVCATLVGAANPGAAQGFALRDGEPVDFIRGGRTVHGKLLVFSDGDVYRAYWQPDNSPEKYVLANAGADAVRLVSSAPRGTPAPAGQPGTALRPQRVLSCPML
;
A
#
# COMPACT_ATOMS: atom_id res chain seq x y z
N MET A 1 25.18 68.50 13.33
CA MET A 1 25.40 68.13 11.92
C MET A 1 25.08 66.64 11.78
N ARG A 2 24.14 66.31 10.87
CA ARG A 2 23.85 65.00 10.25
C ARG A 2 23.43 63.79 11.13
N ILE A 3 22.11 63.58 11.14
CA ILE A 3 21.42 62.29 11.19
C ILE A 3 21.88 61.42 10.01
N ARG A 4 22.20 60.13 10.25
CA ARG A 4 22.14 59.08 9.24
C ARG A 4 21.64 57.76 9.86
N HIS A 5 20.40 57.44 9.50
CA HIS A 5 19.81 56.11 9.64
C HIS A 5 20.52 55.13 8.71
N PHE A 6 20.85 53.95 9.22
CA PHE A 6 21.07 52.77 8.39
C PHE A 6 20.12 51.68 8.88
N ALA A 7 19.02 51.55 8.15
CA ALA A 7 18.16 50.39 8.15
C ALA A 7 18.84 49.30 7.32
N THR A 8 19.04 48.12 7.91
CA THR A 8 19.26 46.90 7.11
C THR A 8 18.67 45.71 7.86
N TRP A 9 17.44 45.43 7.47
CA TRP A 9 16.69 44.20 7.66
C TRP A 9 17.41 43.08 6.89
N ALA A 10 17.71 41.94 7.53
CA ALA A 10 18.13 40.74 6.82
C ALA A 10 17.45 39.51 7.44
N LEU A 11 16.30 39.22 6.83
CA LEU A 11 15.50 37.99 6.78
C LEU A 11 16.12 36.72 7.39
N LEU A 12 15.37 36.15 8.36
CA LEU A 12 15.41 34.73 8.71
C LEU A 12 15.03 33.89 7.48
N ALA A 13 15.91 32.99 7.05
CA ALA A 13 15.57 31.88 6.18
C ALA A 13 15.70 30.57 6.95
N LEU A 14 14.65 30.23 7.71
CA LEU A 14 14.40 28.84 8.13
C LEU A 14 13.89 28.09 6.90
N LEU A 15 14.80 27.56 6.09
CA LEU A 15 14.46 26.51 5.13
C LEU A 15 14.76 25.16 5.78
N TRP A 16 13.81 24.69 6.59
CA TRP A 16 13.67 23.27 6.86
C TRP A 16 13.39 22.58 5.53
N SER A 17 14.42 22.01 4.92
CA SER A 17 14.22 20.97 3.93
C SER A 17 13.64 19.76 4.65
N ALA A 18 12.32 19.57 4.52
CA ALA A 18 11.72 18.28 4.82
C ALA A 18 12.38 17.27 3.85
N ALA A 19 13.28 16.44 4.38
CA ALA A 19 13.74 15.27 3.67
C ALA A 19 12.50 14.39 3.43
N ALA A 20 12.03 14.35 2.18
CA ALA A 20 11.21 13.24 1.73
C ALA A 20 12.12 12.00 1.81
N ALA A 21 12.06 11.28 2.94
CA ALA A 21 12.67 9.98 3.03
C ALA A 21 11.99 9.11 1.96
N ALA A 22 12.67 8.90 0.84
CA ALA A 22 12.38 7.76 -0.01
C ALA A 22 12.49 6.55 0.91
N ASP A 23 11.36 5.92 1.18
CA ASP A 23 11.28 4.72 1.98
C ASP A 23 11.88 3.62 1.08
N ASP A 24 13.22 3.53 1.04
CA ASP A 24 14.05 2.77 0.08
C ASP A 24 13.73 1.26 0.02
N ASN A 25 12.82 0.80 0.86
CA ASN A 25 12.34 -0.57 0.97
C ASN A 25 10.95 -0.81 0.36
N VAL A 26 10.30 0.21 -0.22
CA VAL A 26 8.95 0.07 -0.82
C VAL A 26 9.07 -0.32 -2.29
N CYS A 27 8.60 -1.51 -2.63
CA CYS A 27 8.59 -1.99 -4.01
C CYS A 27 7.42 -1.46 -4.83
N ALA A 28 6.25 -1.38 -4.19
CA ALA A 28 4.98 -1.10 -4.84
C ALA A 28 3.92 -0.68 -3.81
N THR A 29 2.72 -0.38 -4.27
CA THR A 29 1.54 -0.16 -3.42
C THR A 29 0.38 -1.03 -3.89
N LEU A 30 -0.34 -1.65 -2.95
CA LEU A 30 -1.66 -2.23 -3.20
C LEU A 30 -2.74 -1.18 -2.94
N VAL A 31 -3.61 -0.96 -3.91
CA VAL A 31 -4.73 0.00 -3.83
C VAL A 31 -6.03 -0.64 -4.31
N GLY A 32 -7.17 -0.17 -3.83
CA GLY A 32 -8.47 -0.60 -4.35
C GLY A 32 -8.66 -0.12 -5.80
N ALA A 33 -9.16 -1.01 -6.66
CA ALA A 33 -9.30 -0.72 -8.10
C ALA A 33 -10.63 -0.03 -8.49
N ALA A 34 -11.48 0.32 -7.50
CA ALA A 34 -12.81 0.88 -7.75
C ALA A 34 -12.81 2.23 -8.49
N ASN A 35 -11.74 3.02 -8.39
CA ASN A 35 -11.60 4.30 -9.09
C ASN A 35 -10.19 4.44 -9.69
N PRO A 36 -10.03 4.23 -11.01
CA PRO A 36 -8.75 4.42 -11.68
C PRO A 36 -8.25 5.86 -11.48
N GLY A 37 -7.07 6.02 -10.87
CA GLY A 37 -6.40 7.33 -10.71
C GLY A 37 -6.40 7.92 -9.30
N ALA A 38 -7.04 7.28 -8.31
CA ALA A 38 -6.90 7.64 -6.90
C ALA A 38 -6.34 6.46 -6.11
N ALA A 39 -5.28 6.68 -5.31
CA ALA A 39 -4.78 5.67 -4.39
C ALA A 39 -5.80 5.47 -3.25
N GLN A 40 -6.72 4.53 -3.44
CA GLN A 40 -7.80 4.25 -2.50
C GLN A 40 -7.52 3.01 -1.66
N GLY A 41 -8.08 3.00 -0.45
CA GLY A 41 -8.15 1.79 0.36
C GLY A 41 -9.03 0.72 -0.28
N PHE A 42 -9.09 -0.45 0.34
CA PHE A 42 -9.87 -1.59 -0.14
C PHE A 42 -10.42 -2.40 1.03
N ALA A 43 -11.49 -3.15 0.80
CA ALA A 43 -12.07 -4.02 1.83
C ALA A 43 -11.36 -5.38 1.87
N LEU A 44 -11.01 -5.86 3.05
CA LEU A 44 -10.45 -7.20 3.25
C LEU A 44 -11.58 -8.24 3.12
N ARG A 45 -11.93 -8.62 1.88
CA ARG A 45 -12.94 -9.63 1.57
C ARG A 45 -12.59 -10.36 0.28
N ASP A 46 -13.10 -11.57 0.13
CA ASP A 46 -12.92 -12.35 -1.09
C ASP A 46 -13.49 -11.62 -2.31
N GLY A 47 -12.74 -11.64 -3.42
CA GLY A 47 -13.10 -10.99 -4.68
C GLY A 47 -12.88 -9.49 -4.75
N GLU A 48 -12.41 -8.83 -3.67
CA GLU A 48 -12.13 -7.39 -3.71
C GLU A 48 -11.08 -7.06 -4.79
N PRO A 49 -11.40 -6.19 -5.77
CA PRO A 49 -10.44 -5.76 -6.78
C PRO A 49 -9.33 -4.90 -6.16
N VAL A 50 -8.07 -5.35 -6.32
CA VAL A 50 -6.91 -4.67 -5.75
C VAL A 50 -5.78 -4.67 -6.78
N ASP A 51 -5.27 -3.48 -7.06
CA ASP A 51 -4.21 -3.24 -8.02
C ASP A 51 -2.85 -3.15 -7.33
N PHE A 52 -1.84 -3.78 -7.93
CA PHE A 52 -0.43 -3.61 -7.56
C PHE A 52 0.21 -2.56 -8.47
N ILE A 53 0.62 -1.43 -7.89
CA ILE A 53 1.19 -0.29 -8.62
C ILE A 53 2.69 -0.18 -8.33
N ARG A 54 3.51 -0.29 -9.37
CA ARG A 54 4.97 -0.15 -9.31
C ARG A 54 5.48 0.66 -10.50
N GLY A 55 6.18 1.76 -10.23
CA GLY A 55 6.90 2.52 -11.26
C GLY A 55 6.05 2.93 -12.47
N GLY A 56 4.77 3.29 -12.25
CA GLY A 56 3.83 3.64 -13.31
C GLY A 56 3.17 2.45 -14.03
N ARG A 57 3.54 1.21 -13.70
CA ARG A 57 2.84 0.00 -14.14
C ARG A 57 1.80 -0.41 -13.10
N THR A 58 0.62 -0.77 -13.58
CA THR A 58 -0.44 -1.38 -12.79
C THR A 58 -0.56 -2.86 -13.17
N VAL A 59 -0.60 -3.73 -12.17
CA VAL A 59 -0.98 -5.14 -12.31
C VAL A 59 -2.31 -5.32 -11.59
N HIS A 60 -3.35 -5.64 -12.36
CA HIS A 60 -4.68 -5.90 -11.82
C HIS A 60 -4.72 -7.23 -11.09
N GLY A 61 -5.55 -7.31 -10.07
CA GLY A 61 -5.76 -8.52 -9.32
C GLY A 61 -6.91 -8.40 -8.34
N LYS A 62 -7.03 -9.42 -7.50
CA LYS A 62 -8.08 -9.49 -6.49
C LYS A 62 -7.59 -10.11 -5.21
N LEU A 63 -8.29 -9.83 -4.13
CA LEU A 63 -8.13 -10.54 -2.88
C LEU A 63 -8.83 -11.89 -2.93
N LEU A 64 -8.15 -12.89 -2.38
CA LEU A 64 -8.74 -14.14 -1.95
C LEU A 64 -8.63 -14.19 -0.44
N VAL A 65 -9.71 -14.51 0.26
CA VAL A 65 -9.71 -14.54 1.73
C VAL A 65 -10.13 -15.90 2.24
N PHE A 66 -9.34 -16.43 3.16
CA PHE A 66 -9.54 -17.76 3.76
C PHE A 66 -9.64 -17.64 5.27
N SER A 67 -10.51 -18.44 5.87
CA SER A 67 -10.56 -18.67 7.31
C SER A 67 -9.66 -19.84 7.68
N ASP A 68 -8.75 -19.62 8.63
CA ASP A 68 -7.83 -20.60 9.20
C ASP A 68 -7.98 -20.56 10.73
N GLY A 69 -9.00 -21.28 11.23
CA GLY A 69 -9.44 -21.16 12.62
C GLY A 69 -10.06 -19.80 12.88
N ASP A 70 -9.56 -19.08 13.89
CA ASP A 70 -10.05 -17.74 14.27
C ASP A 70 -9.38 -16.60 13.48
N VAL A 71 -8.53 -16.92 12.50
CA VAL A 71 -7.76 -15.95 11.73
C VAL A 71 -8.19 -15.93 10.27
N TYR A 72 -8.42 -14.74 9.73
CA TYR A 72 -8.56 -14.54 8.29
C TYR A 72 -7.19 -14.31 7.65
N ARG A 73 -6.90 -15.08 6.60
CA ARG A 73 -5.70 -14.93 5.76
C ARG A 73 -6.10 -14.37 4.41
N ALA A 74 -5.52 -13.24 4.05
CA ALA A 74 -5.70 -12.66 2.74
C ALA A 74 -4.51 -12.99 1.83
N TYR A 75 -4.85 -13.29 0.58
CA TYR A 75 -3.91 -13.46 -0.51
C TYR A 75 -4.29 -12.49 -1.60
N TRP A 76 -3.31 -11.93 -2.29
CA TRP A 76 -3.53 -11.22 -3.54
C TRP A 76 -3.14 -12.13 -4.71
N GLN A 77 -4.00 -12.16 -5.71
CA GLN A 77 -3.79 -12.92 -6.94
C GLN A 77 -3.83 -11.94 -8.13
N PRO A 78 -2.75 -11.85 -8.93
CA PRO A 78 -2.80 -11.13 -10.19
C PRO A 78 -3.83 -11.75 -11.14
N ASP A 79 -4.51 -10.92 -11.91
CA ASP A 79 -5.38 -11.39 -12.98
C ASP A 79 -4.60 -12.22 -13.99
N ASN A 80 -5.21 -13.30 -14.48
CA ASN A 80 -4.60 -14.26 -15.41
C ASN A 80 -3.36 -15.00 -14.87
N SER A 81 -3.08 -14.95 -13.57
CA SER A 81 -2.00 -15.73 -12.93
C SER A 81 -2.57 -16.78 -11.96
N PRO A 82 -2.04 -18.02 -11.94
CA PRO A 82 -2.39 -19.00 -10.92
C PRO A 82 -1.73 -18.69 -9.56
N GLU A 83 -0.71 -17.84 -9.55
CA GLU A 83 0.09 -17.53 -8.37
C GLU A 83 -0.68 -16.69 -7.35
N LYS A 84 -0.44 -16.97 -6.08
CA LYS A 84 -1.13 -16.33 -4.96
C LYS A 84 -0.09 -15.88 -3.95
N TYR A 85 -0.22 -14.64 -3.52
CA TYR A 85 0.72 -14.02 -2.59
C TYR A 85 0.01 -13.72 -1.29
N VAL A 86 0.42 -14.36 -0.19
CA VAL A 86 -0.14 -14.00 1.12
C VAL A 86 0.25 -12.56 1.45
N LEU A 87 -0.69 -11.79 2.01
CA LEU A 87 -0.42 -10.48 2.59
C LEU A 87 0.14 -10.69 3.99
N ALA A 88 1.46 -10.86 4.09
CA ALA A 88 2.14 -10.96 5.37
C ALA A 88 2.27 -9.56 5.99
N ASN A 89 1.57 -9.30 7.08
CA ASN A 89 1.59 -8.01 7.77
C ASN A 89 3.03 -7.61 8.15
N ALA A 90 3.43 -6.41 7.76
CA ALA A 90 4.71 -5.79 8.06
C ALA A 90 4.57 -4.38 8.69
N GLY A 91 3.36 -4.01 9.10
CA GLY A 91 3.00 -2.71 9.64
C GLY A 91 1.51 -2.41 9.45
N ALA A 92 1.05 -1.29 10.00
CA ALA A 92 -0.37 -0.89 9.91
C ALA A 92 -0.86 -0.64 8.47
N ASP A 93 0.05 -0.30 7.57
CA ASP A 93 -0.19 -0.04 6.15
C ASP A 93 0.94 -0.58 5.27
N ALA A 94 1.53 -1.70 5.71
CA ALA A 94 2.62 -2.34 5.00
C ALA A 94 2.48 -3.86 5.04
N VAL A 95 2.76 -4.49 3.90
CA VAL A 95 2.74 -5.95 3.74
C VAL A 95 3.97 -6.43 2.98
N ARG A 96 4.30 -7.70 3.16
CA ARG A 96 5.14 -8.46 2.23
C ARG A 96 4.26 -9.43 1.48
N LEU A 97 4.35 -9.40 0.16
CA LEU A 97 3.78 -10.43 -0.71
C LEU A 97 4.72 -11.62 -0.77
N VAL A 98 4.24 -12.79 -0.34
CA VAL A 98 4.99 -14.04 -0.32
C VAL A 98 4.20 -15.11 -1.08
N SER A 99 4.80 -15.65 -2.14
CA SER A 99 4.18 -16.71 -2.94
C SER A 99 3.97 -17.96 -2.09
N SER A 100 2.72 -18.41 -1.97
CA SER A 100 2.37 -19.58 -1.17
C SER A 100 1.01 -20.15 -1.55
N ALA A 101 0.81 -21.45 -1.31
CA ALA A 101 -0.50 -22.06 -1.41
C ALA A 101 -1.43 -21.49 -0.31
N PRO A 102 -2.71 -21.24 -0.62
CA PRO A 102 -3.67 -20.83 0.40
C PRO A 102 -3.82 -21.86 1.50
N ARG A 103 -3.93 -21.35 2.73
CA ARG A 103 -4.25 -22.11 3.93
C ARG A 103 -5.64 -21.74 4.43
N GLY A 104 -6.37 -22.75 4.89
CA GLY A 104 -7.73 -22.61 5.41
C GLY A 104 -8.79 -22.91 4.36
N THR A 105 -10.04 -22.56 4.67
CA THR A 105 -11.19 -22.66 3.76
C THR A 105 -11.61 -21.26 3.29
N PRO A 106 -12.23 -21.11 2.10
CA PRO A 106 -12.72 -19.81 1.66
C PRO A 106 -13.58 -19.13 2.74
N ALA A 107 -13.34 -17.84 2.98
CA ALA A 107 -14.11 -17.07 3.94
C ALA A 107 -15.56 -16.92 3.46
N PRO A 108 -16.54 -16.83 4.38
CA PRO A 108 -17.90 -16.48 4.01
C PRO A 108 -17.95 -15.15 3.26
N ALA A 109 -18.90 -15.01 2.33
CA ALA A 109 -19.00 -13.85 1.47
C ALA A 109 -18.99 -12.53 2.26
N GLY A 110 -18.09 -11.62 1.87
CA GLY A 110 -17.95 -10.31 2.48
C GLY A 110 -17.19 -10.26 3.82
N GLN A 111 -16.76 -11.41 4.37
CA GLN A 111 -15.97 -11.45 5.61
C GLN A 111 -14.46 -11.46 5.33
N PRO A 112 -13.64 -10.85 6.22
CA PRO A 112 -14.03 -10.04 7.37
C PRO A 112 -14.58 -8.65 7.01
N GLY A 113 -14.36 -8.17 5.77
CA GLY A 113 -14.91 -6.91 5.27
C GLY A 113 -14.26 -5.65 5.84
N THR A 114 -13.21 -5.79 6.66
CA THR A 114 -12.50 -4.67 7.27
C THR A 114 -11.89 -3.77 6.20
N ALA A 115 -12.14 -2.45 6.28
CA ALA A 115 -11.53 -1.49 5.38
C ALA A 115 -10.03 -1.31 5.72
N LEU A 116 -9.18 -1.44 4.71
CA LEU A 116 -7.75 -1.18 4.80
C LEU A 116 -7.40 0.08 4.03
N ARG A 117 -6.43 0.85 4.54
CA ARG A 117 -5.75 1.89 3.78
C ARG A 117 -4.92 1.25 2.66
N PRO A 118 -4.49 2.01 1.62
CA PRO A 118 -3.45 1.54 0.70
C PRO A 118 -2.28 0.89 1.45
N GLN A 119 -1.80 -0.24 0.95
CA GLN A 119 -0.73 -1.00 1.61
C GLN A 119 0.58 -0.84 0.84
N ARG A 120 1.63 -0.37 1.51
CA ARG A 120 2.99 -0.41 0.95
C ARG A 120 3.45 -1.86 0.86
N VAL A 121 4.00 -2.25 -0.29
CA VAL A 121 4.54 -3.60 -0.47
C VAL A 121 6.05 -3.56 -0.33
N LEU A 122 6.56 -4.27 0.68
CA LEU A 122 7.99 -4.30 1.04
C LEU A 122 8.75 -5.50 0.44
N SER A 123 8.12 -6.23 -0.46
CA SER A 123 8.74 -7.29 -1.27
C SER A 123 8.52 -7.01 -2.75
N CYS A 124 9.43 -7.50 -3.60
CA CYS A 124 9.37 -7.33 -5.05
C CYS A 124 9.12 -8.66 -5.76
N PRO A 125 7.87 -9.16 -5.79
CA PRO A 125 7.54 -10.30 -6.64
C PRO A 125 7.77 -9.97 -8.13
N MET A 126 8.12 -10.98 -8.92
CA MET A 126 8.26 -10.84 -10.36
C MET A 126 6.88 -11.07 -11.01
N LEU A 127 6.25 -9.98 -11.45
CA LEU A 127 4.88 -9.90 -11.98
C LEU A 127 4.85 -9.34 -13.41
#